data_AF-A0AAV2HVC7-F1
#
_entry.id   AF-A0AAV2HVC7-F1
#
_cell.length_a   1.000
_cell.length_b   1.000
_cell.length_c   1.000
_cell.angle_alpha   90.00
_cell.angle_beta   90.00
_cell.angle_gamma   90.00
#
_symmetry.space_group_name_H-M   'P 1'
#
loop_
_entity.id
_entity.type
_entity.pdbx_description
1 polymer ?
#
loop_
_entity_poly.entity_id
_entity_poly.type
_entity_poly.pdbx_seq_one_letter_code
_entity_poly.pdbx_strand_id
1 'polypeptide(L)' 'MYFPIFRSGTKYSGLACVLSILLDRMEEESCVIVPLVVGSIKSVEPEIIPNLEQYRCLYQVIQKYIERYHSWL' A
#
# COMPACT_ATOMS: atom_id res chain seq x y z
N MET A 1 -1.26 7.93 18.49
CA MET A 1 -2.14 7.14 17.62
C MET A 1 -1.60 5.72 17.62
N TYR A 2 -2.19 4.83 18.41
CA TYR A 2 -1.66 3.48 18.64
C TYR A 2 -2.03 2.57 17.46
N PHE A 3 -1.05 2.19 16.63
CA PHE A 3 -1.18 1.03 15.74
C PHE A 3 -0.90 -0.22 16.59
N PRO A 4 -1.88 -1.09 16.85
CA PRO A 4 -1.66 -2.27 17.68
C PRO A 4 -0.84 -3.31 16.89
N ILE A 5 0.23 -3.76 17.53
CA ILE A 5 1.18 -4.75 17.01
C ILE A 5 0.74 -6.20 17.32
N PHE A 6 0.80 -7.02 16.26
CA PHE A 6 1.35 -8.38 16.19
C PHE A 6 0.69 -9.57 16.90
N ARG A 7 0.38 -10.64 16.12
CA ARG A 7 0.80 -12.01 16.47
C ARG A 7 0.73 -13.09 15.37
N SER A 8 -0.18 -13.03 14.40
CA SER A 8 -0.24 -14.05 13.31
C SER A 8 -0.81 -13.53 11.97
N GLY A 9 -0.93 -12.22 11.81
CA GLY A 9 -1.54 -11.55 10.63
C GLY A 9 -0.55 -10.76 9.76
N THR A 10 0.75 -10.92 10.01
CA THR A 10 1.86 -10.06 9.57
C THR A 10 1.92 -9.85 8.05
N LYS A 11 1.45 -10.82 7.25
CA LYS A 11 1.44 -10.70 5.78
C LYS A 11 0.39 -9.75 5.24
N TYR A 12 -0.77 -9.62 5.90
CA TYR A 12 -1.86 -8.77 5.43
C TYR A 12 -1.84 -7.39 6.09
N SER A 13 -1.33 -7.27 7.33
CA SER A 13 -1.21 -5.99 8.03
C SER A 13 -0.16 -5.07 7.40
N GLY A 14 0.99 -5.62 6.99
CA GLY A 14 2.02 -4.85 6.27
C GLY A 14 1.51 -4.34 4.93
N LEU A 15 0.80 -5.22 4.20
CA LEU A 15 0.11 -4.90 2.95
C LEU A 15 -0.91 -3.77 3.13
N ALA A 16 -1.76 -3.86 4.15
CA ALA A 16 -2.75 -2.82 4.45
C ALA A 16 -2.08 -1.50 4.86
N CYS A 17 -0.98 -1.54 5.62
CA CYS A 17 -0.23 -0.36 6.01
C CYS A 17 0.37 0.37 4.78
N VAL A 18 1.04 -0.38 3.90
CA VAL A 18 1.57 0.14 2.63
C VAL A 18 0.44 0.73 1.79
N LEU A 19 -0.71 0.06 1.75
CA LEU A 19 -1.87 0.52 0.99
C LEU A 19 -2.46 1.81 1.55
N SER A 20 -2.62 1.91 2.87
CA SER A 20 -3.07 3.15 3.53
C SER A 20 -2.13 4.31 3.26
N ILE A 21 -0.80 4.10 3.32
CA ILE A 21 0.19 5.13 2.99
C ILE A 21 0.07 5.54 1.51
N LEU A 22 -0.10 4.58 0.60
CA LEU A 22 -0.27 4.87 -0.82
C LEU A 22 -1.53 5.69 -1.10
N LEU A 23 -2.65 5.34 -0.46
CA LEU A 23 -3.91 6.06 -0.62
C LEU A 23 -3.85 7.47 -0.04
N ASP A 24 -3.28 7.63 1.16
CA ASP A 24 -3.05 8.94 1.80
C ASP A 24 -2.19 9.85 0.90
N ARG A 25 -1.11 9.29 0.33
CA ARG A 25 -0.29 9.99 -0.66
C ARG A 25 -1.04 10.32 -1.95
N MET A 26 -1.99 9.50 -2.38
CA MET A 26 -2.80 9.76 -3.58
C MET A 26 -3.85 10.85 -3.35
N GLU A 27 -4.30 11.02 -2.11
CA GLU A 27 -5.21 12.11 -1.73
C GLU A 27 -4.47 13.44 -1.60
N GLU A 28 -3.24 13.43 -1.07
CA GLU A 28 -2.39 14.63 -0.96
C GLU A 28 -1.68 15.01 -2.27
N GLU A 29 -1.20 14.01 -3.02
CA GLU A 29 -0.43 14.20 -4.26
C GLU A 29 -1.21 13.63 -5.46
N SER A 30 -1.35 14.43 -6.52
CA SER A 30 -2.02 13.99 -7.76
C SER A 30 -1.30 12.85 -8.50
N CYS A 31 -0.09 12.46 -8.07
CA CYS A 31 0.74 11.44 -8.71
C CYS A 31 1.52 10.66 -7.65
N VAL A 32 1.26 9.34 -7.54
CA VAL A 32 1.98 8.46 -6.62
C VAL A 32 2.75 7.38 -7.38
N ILE A 33 4.04 7.28 -7.07
CA ILE A 33 4.93 6.27 -7.66
C ILE A 33 5.00 5.06 -6.72
N VAL A 34 4.15 4.06 -6.98
CA VAL A 34 4.06 2.82 -6.20
C VAL A 34 5.40 2.17 -5.87
N PRO A 35 6.34 1.96 -6.82
CA PRO A 35 7.63 1.33 -6.52
C PRO A 35 8.51 2.18 -5.59
N LEU A 36 8.35 3.50 -5.58
CA LEU A 36 9.12 4.40 -4.74
C LEU A 36 8.64 4.35 -3.29
N VAL A 37 7.31 4.32 -3.09
CA VAL A 37 6.71 4.14 -1.77
C VAL A 37 7.02 2.75 -1.22
N VAL A 38 6.82 1.70 -2.03
CA VAL A 38 7.16 0.33 -1.61
C VAL A 38 8.65 0.18 -1.31
N GLY A 39 9.54 0.78 -2.12
CA GLY A 39 10.98 0.77 -1.86
C GLY A 39 11.38 1.48 -0.56
N SER A 40 10.72 2.60 -0.26
CA SER A 40 10.94 3.33 0.99
C SER A 40 10.50 2.49 2.20
N ILE A 41 9.36 1.82 2.11
CA ILE A 41 8.86 0.97 3.21
C ILE A 41 9.70 -0.30 3.35
N LYS A 42 10.16 -0.91 2.25
CA LYS A 42 11.11 -2.04 2.29
C LYS A 42 12.47 -1.67 2.90
N SER A 43 12.84 -0.39 2.87
CA SER A 43 14.06 0.09 3.52
C SER A 43 13.92 0.11 5.06
N VAL A 44 12.69 0.21 5.57
CA VAL A 44 12.37 0.16 7.00
C VAL A 44 12.03 -1.27 7.45
N GLU A 45 11.24 -1.99 6.64
CA GLU A 45 10.80 -3.36 6.92
C GLU A 45 10.93 -4.24 5.65
N PRO A 46 12.06 -4.94 5.47
CA PRO A 46 12.37 -5.65 4.22
C PRO A 46 11.42 -6.83 3.93
N GLU A 47 10.77 -7.39 4.95
CA GLU A 47 9.84 -8.52 4.84
C GLU A 47 8.37 -8.11 4.61
N ILE A 48 8.07 -6.81 4.48
CA ILE A 48 6.67 -6.33 4.46
C ILE A 48 5.89 -6.70 3.18
N ILE A 49 6.59 -6.84 2.05
CA ILE A 49 6.08 -7.39 0.78
C ILE A 49 7.12 -8.40 0.28
N PRO A 50 7.09 -9.64 0.81
CA PRO A 50 8.08 -10.65 0.46
C PRO A 50 7.76 -11.31 -0.90
N ASN A 51 6.50 -11.26 -1.35
CA ASN A 51 6.03 -12.00 -2.51
C ASN A 51 5.52 -11.10 -3.64
N LEU A 52 5.75 -11.51 -4.89
CA LEU A 52 5.23 -10.84 -6.09
C LEU A 52 3.69 -10.78 -6.12
N GLU A 53 3.02 -11.80 -5.59
CA GLU A 53 1.55 -11.84 -5.53
C GLU A 53 0.99 -10.70 -4.67
N GLN A 54 1.66 -10.36 -3.56
CA GLN A 54 1.27 -9.24 -2.71
C GLN A 54 1.49 -7.90 -3.41
N TYR A 55 2.59 -7.79 -4.16
CA TYR A 55 2.87 -6.61 -4.98
C TYR A 55 1.84 -6.43 -6.11
N ARG A 56 1.42 -7.53 -6.77
CA ARG A 56 0.34 -7.51 -7.77
C ARG A 56 -1.00 -7.12 -7.16
N CYS A 57 -1.31 -7.65 -5.97
CA CYS A 57 -2.52 -7.30 -5.23
C CYS A 57 -2.56 -5.78 -4.95
N LEU A 58 -1.43 -5.20 -4.55
CA LEU A 58 -1.27 -3.75 -4.36
C LEU A 58 -1.70 -2.95 -5.60
N TYR A 59 -1.15 -3.31 -6.77
CA TYR A 59 -1.49 -2.66 -8.04
C TYR A 59 -2.97 -2.82 -8.41
N GLN A 60 -3.54 -4.01 -8.22
CA GLN A 60 -4.95 -4.27 -8.51
C GLN A 60 -5.88 -3.41 -7.66
N VAL A 61 -5.57 -3.23 -6.37
CA VAL A 61 -6.37 -2.39 -5.47
C VAL A 61 -6.24 -0.91 -5.82
N ILE A 62 -5.02 -0.45 -6.12
CA ILE A 62 -4.78 0.95 -6.54
C ILE A 62 -5.48 1.24 -7.86
N GLN A 63 -5.42 0.33 -8.83
CA GLN A 63 -6.13 0.48 -10.10
C GLN A 63 -7.65 0.58 -9.87
N LYS A 64 -8.23 -0.30 -9.04
CA LYS A 64 -9.66 -0.22 -8.67
C LYS A 64 -10.00 1.10 -7.96
N TYR A 65 -9.09 1.60 -7.14
CA TYR A 65 -9.27 2.88 -6.45
C TYR A 65 -9.27 4.05 -7.45
N ILE A 66 -8.33 4.06 -8.41
CA ILE A 66 -8.30 5.06 -9.49
C ILE A 66 -9.55 4.98 -10.36
N GLU A 67 -9.96 3.78 -10.79
CA GLU A 67 -11.20 3.56 -11.56
C GLU A 67 -12.42 4.07 -10.79
N ARG A 68 -12.47 3.83 -9.47
CA ARG A 68 -13.51 4.35 -8.60
C ARG A 68 -13.48 5.87 -8.58
N TYR A 69 -12.34 6.50 -8.31
CA TYR A 69 -12.19 7.97 -8.26
C TYR A 69 -12.52 8.64 -9.60
N HIS A 70 -12.07 8.07 -10.71
CA HIS A 70 -12.36 8.57 -12.05
C HIS A 70 -13.84 8.41 -12.45
N SER A 71 -14.59 7.50 -11.80
CA SER A 71 -16.04 7.38 -11.98
C SER A 71 -16.85 8.43 -11.19
N TRP A 72 -16.23 9.17 -10.26
CA TRP A 72 -16.87 10.26 -9.50
C TRP A 72 -16.61 11.65 -10.08
N LEU A 73 -15.81 11.77 -11.14
CA LEU A 73 -15.60 12.97 -11.97
C LEU A 73 -16.47 12.90 -13.24
#